data_AF-A0A354I569-F1
#
_entry.id   AF-A0A354I569-F1
#
_cell.length_a   1.000
_cell.length_b   1.000
_cell.length_c   1.000
_cell.angle_alpha   90.00
_cell.angle_beta   90.00
_cell.angle_gamma   90.00
#
_symmetry.space_group_name_H-M   'P 1'
#
loop_
_entity.id
_entity.type
_entity.pdbx_description
1 polymer ?
#
loop_
_entity_poly.entity_id
_entity_poly.type
_entity_poly.pdbx_seq_one_letter_code
_entity_poly.pdbx_strand_id
1 'polypeptide(L)'
;MKTNRIVGRCILAGIFLYLLFQVYYLSRYLLPSAAGKTVKGVICLFLVQSALFAAAILSVFIVSVLHHWKKKRHSPFEAMLVISGEGKIKSEVLLQDKCSLMITGKKDGREVFIEGDGDVSEGRYLYGICNLVCGSWYFEAAPGSRPVGLKTGTENVVYRLKKEIPYRLLPQDVLYADTCKIVMRR
;
A
#
# COMPACT_ATOMS: atom_id res chain seq x y z
N MET A 1 16.16 -11.46 -0.19
CA MET A 1 15.67 -10.13 -0.64
C MET A 1 15.98 -8.96 0.32
N LYS A 2 15.91 -9.10 1.65
CA LYS A 2 16.26 -8.01 2.60
C LYS A 2 17.74 -7.59 2.53
N THR A 3 18.65 -8.54 2.31
CA THR A 3 20.11 -8.33 2.26
C THR A 3 20.54 -7.39 1.14
N ASN A 4 20.01 -7.55 -0.07
CA ASN A 4 20.33 -6.70 -1.23
C ASN A 4 19.96 -5.22 -1.01
N ARG A 5 18.93 -4.96 -0.19
CA ARG A 5 18.47 -3.60 0.12
C ARG A 5 19.38 -2.88 1.12
N ILE A 6 20.01 -3.65 2.01
CA ILE A 6 21.00 -3.13 2.97
C ILE A 6 22.31 -2.84 2.24
N VAL A 7 22.77 -3.78 1.40
CA VAL A 7 23.96 -3.61 0.56
C VAL A 7 23.84 -2.37 -0.34
N GLY A 8 22.68 -2.16 -0.99
CA GLY A 8 22.44 -0.97 -1.80
C GLY A 8 22.51 0.34 -1.00
N ARG A 9 22.03 0.35 0.26
CA ARG A 9 22.14 1.53 1.14
C ARG A 9 23.58 1.79 1.58
N CYS A 10 24.36 0.75 1.86
CA CYS A 10 25.77 0.86 2.21
C CYS A 10 26.61 1.38 1.03
N ILE A 11 26.34 0.92 -0.19
CA ILE A 11 26.98 1.45 -1.40
C ILE A 11 26.66 2.93 -1.60
N LEU A 12 25.40 3.33 -1.43
CA LEU A 12 24.99 4.73 -1.53
C LEU A 12 25.69 5.61 -0.48
N ALA A 13 25.79 5.14 0.76
CA ALA A 13 26.49 5.83 1.84
C ALA A 13 28.00 5.94 1.57
N GLY A 14 28.62 4.90 1.01
CA GLY A 14 30.02 4.93 0.59
C GLY A 14 30.29 5.95 -0.51
N ILE A 15 29.41 6.03 -1.52
CA ILE A 15 29.49 7.02 -2.60
C ILE A 15 29.34 8.45 -2.04
N PHE A 16 28.42 8.66 -1.10
CA PHE A 16 28.23 9.95 -0.45
C PHE A 16 29.48 10.39 0.35
N LEU A 17 30.09 9.46 1.10
CA LEU A 17 31.28 9.75 1.89
C LEU A 17 32.50 10.03 1.00
N TYR A 18 32.62 9.32 -0.12
CA TYR A 18 33.62 9.59 -1.16
C TYR A 18 33.46 11.01 -1.73
N LEU A 19 32.23 11.46 -2.02
CA LEU A 19 31.98 12.81 -2.53
C LEU A 19 32.34 13.90 -1.51
N LEU A 20 32.03 13.69 -0.23
CA LEU A 20 32.44 14.62 0.84
C LEU A 20 33.96 14.72 0.95
N PHE A 21 34.65 13.59 0.89
CA PHE A 21 36.12 13.56 0.90
C PHE A 21 36.70 14.26 -0.32
N GLN A 22 36.09 14.05 -1.49
CA GLN A 22 36.50 14.67 -2.75
C GLN A 22 36.34 16.20 -2.72
N VAL A 23 35.22 16.73 -2.17
CA VAL A 23 35.00 18.17 -1.96
C VAL A 23 35.97 18.76 -0.93
N TYR A 24 36.20 18.04 0.18
CA TYR A 24 37.17 18.45 1.20
C TYR A 24 38.59 18.53 0.64
N TYR A 25 39.04 17.51 -0.09
CA TYR A 25 40.36 17.47 -0.70
C TYR A 25 40.54 18.60 -1.72
N LEU A 26 39.50 18.88 -2.52
CA LEU A 26 39.54 19.97 -3.49
C LEU A 26 39.70 21.34 -2.81
N SER A 27 38.90 21.60 -1.76
CA SER A 27 38.90 22.89 -1.07
C SER A 27 40.17 23.16 -0.26
N ARG A 28 40.73 22.13 0.40
CA ARG A 28 41.92 22.30 1.24
C ARG A 28 43.25 22.20 0.51
N TYR A 29 43.37 21.38 -0.52
CA TYR A 29 44.68 21.03 -1.09
C TYR A 29 44.88 21.49 -2.55
N LEU A 30 43.84 21.43 -3.39
CA LEU A 30 43.97 21.75 -4.81
C LEU A 30 43.77 23.25 -5.12
N LEU A 31 42.79 23.89 -4.49
CA LEU A 31 42.53 25.33 -4.65
C LEU A 31 43.72 26.24 -4.30
N PRO A 32 44.48 25.99 -3.21
CA PRO A 32 45.60 26.85 -2.83
C PRO A 32 46.86 26.66 -3.69
N SER A 33 46.98 25.57 -4.46
CA SER A 33 48.25 25.11 -5.03
C SER A 33 48.36 25.21 -6.56
N ALA A 34 47.34 25.72 -7.28
CA ALA A 34 47.27 25.61 -8.74
C ALA A 34 47.09 26.94 -9.49
N ALA A 35 47.75 27.08 -10.65
CA ALA A 35 47.71 28.27 -11.50
C ALA A 35 46.35 28.45 -12.23
N GLY A 36 45.91 29.71 -12.36
CA GLY A 36 44.50 30.10 -12.51
C GLY A 36 43.67 29.60 -13.70
N LYS A 37 44.25 29.02 -14.77
CA LYS A 37 43.47 28.43 -15.89
C LYS A 37 43.11 26.96 -15.65
N THR A 38 44.00 26.19 -15.03
CA THR A 38 43.79 24.76 -14.73
C THR A 38 42.77 24.55 -13.61
N VAL A 39 42.71 25.49 -12.66
CA VAL A 39 41.78 25.47 -11.51
C VAL A 39 40.32 25.53 -11.95
N LYS A 40 39.98 26.36 -12.94
CA LYS A 40 38.59 26.49 -13.42
C LYS A 40 38.06 25.20 -14.07
N GLY A 41 38.90 24.53 -14.86
CA GLY A 41 38.55 23.26 -15.50
C GLY A 41 38.31 22.14 -14.47
N VAL A 42 39.18 22.06 -13.45
CA VAL A 42 39.03 21.11 -12.35
C VAL A 42 37.75 21.40 -11.55
N ILE A 43 37.47 22.64 -11.18
CA ILE A 43 36.22 23.00 -10.48
C ILE A 43 34.98 22.61 -11.29
N CYS A 44 34.98 22.87 -12.60
CA CYS A 44 33.86 22.54 -13.47
C CYS A 44 33.61 21.03 -13.56
N LEU A 45 34.67 20.22 -13.72
CA LEU A 45 34.56 18.76 -13.73
C LEU A 45 33.98 18.20 -12.42
N PHE A 46 34.38 18.75 -11.27
CA PHE A 46 33.88 18.31 -9.97
C PHE A 46 32.43 18.73 -9.72
N LEU A 47 32.01 19.91 -10.18
CA LEU A 47 30.61 20.33 -10.12
C LEU A 47 29.72 19.42 -10.98
N VAL A 48 30.15 19.12 -12.21
CA VAL A 48 29.43 18.20 -13.11
C VAL A 48 29.36 16.80 -12.48
N GLN A 49 30.47 16.30 -11.94
CA GLN A 49 30.51 15.00 -11.26
C GLN A 49 29.56 14.98 -10.06
N SER A 50 29.60 16.00 -9.20
CA SER A 50 28.73 16.09 -8.01
C SER A 50 27.25 16.14 -8.39
N ALA A 51 26.90 16.90 -9.44
CA ALA A 51 25.53 16.98 -9.96
C ALA A 51 25.04 15.62 -10.50
N LEU A 52 25.89 14.90 -11.24
CA LEU A 52 25.57 13.56 -11.76
C LEU A 52 25.34 12.56 -10.63
N PHE A 53 26.17 12.57 -9.58
CA PHE A 53 25.96 11.71 -8.43
C PHE A 53 24.70 12.07 -7.63
N ALA A 54 24.42 13.36 -7.43
CA ALA A 54 23.20 13.80 -6.77
C ALA A 54 21.95 13.34 -7.56
N ALA A 55 21.98 13.46 -8.90
CA ALA A 55 20.92 12.98 -9.77
C ALA A 55 20.72 11.45 -9.66
N ALA A 56 21.82 10.68 -9.61
CA ALA A 56 21.77 9.22 -9.45
C ALA A 56 21.21 8.79 -8.08
N ILE A 57 21.57 9.49 -7.00
CA ILE A 57 21.02 9.25 -5.66
C ILE A 57 19.52 9.56 -5.65
N LEU A 58 19.13 10.70 -6.24
CA LEU A 58 17.74 11.12 -6.33
C LEU A 58 16.90 10.14 -7.13
N SER A 59 17.40 9.63 -8.27
CA SER A 59 16.67 8.66 -9.09
C SER A 59 16.42 7.34 -8.33
N VAL A 60 17.41 6.83 -7.59
CA VAL A 60 17.25 5.64 -6.75
C VAL A 60 16.23 5.87 -5.64
N PHE A 61 16.23 7.06 -5.04
CA PHE A 61 15.25 7.44 -4.03
C PHE A 61 13.84 7.49 -4.62
N ILE A 62 13.65 8.16 -5.76
CA ILE A 62 12.37 8.25 -6.47
C ILE A 62 11.84 6.85 -6.80
N VAL A 63 12.67 5.98 -7.40
CA VAL A 63 12.28 4.59 -7.71
C VAL A 63 11.89 3.82 -6.45
N SER A 64 12.63 4.00 -5.36
CA SER A 64 12.33 3.35 -4.08
C SER A 64 11.00 3.82 -3.47
N VAL A 65 10.73 5.13 -3.55
CA VAL A 65 9.46 5.73 -3.12
C VAL A 65 8.33 5.21 -3.99
N LEU A 66 8.45 5.28 -5.31
CA LEU A 66 7.45 4.76 -6.25
C LEU A 66 7.16 3.27 -6.03
N HIS A 67 8.19 2.46 -5.82
CA HIS A 67 8.02 1.03 -5.54
C HIS A 67 7.31 0.78 -4.20
N HIS A 68 7.66 1.55 -3.16
CA HIS A 68 6.99 1.48 -1.87
C HIS A 68 5.51 1.90 -1.95
N TRP A 69 5.22 2.95 -2.71
CA TRP A 69 3.86 3.42 -2.95
C TRP A 69 3.06 2.40 -3.75
N LYS A 70 3.66 1.81 -4.80
CA LYS A 70 3.04 0.73 -5.58
C LYS A 70 2.70 -0.46 -4.70
N LYS A 71 3.63 -0.91 -3.85
CA LYS A 71 3.39 -2.01 -2.91
C LYS A 71 2.27 -1.70 -1.91
N LYS A 72 2.17 -0.47 -1.44
CA LYS A 72 1.11 -0.02 -0.51
C LYS A 72 -0.28 0.10 -1.15
N ARG A 73 -0.35 0.18 -2.49
CA ARG A 73 -1.59 0.22 -3.25
C ARG A 73 -2.07 -1.14 -3.74
N HIS A 74 -1.25 -2.18 -3.61
CA HIS A 74 -1.67 -3.52 -4.00
C HIS A 74 -2.38 -4.23 -2.86
N SER A 75 -3.52 -4.83 -3.19
CA SER A 75 -4.23 -5.74 -2.31
C SER A 75 -3.32 -6.93 -1.92
N PRO A 76 -3.27 -7.32 -0.63
CA PRO A 76 -2.63 -8.56 -0.20
C PRO A 76 -3.47 -9.82 -0.53
N PHE A 77 -4.63 -9.64 -1.13
CA PHE A 77 -5.61 -10.66 -1.52
C PHE A 77 -5.88 -10.59 -3.02
N GLU A 78 -6.08 -11.73 -3.66
CA GLU A 78 -6.44 -11.81 -5.08
C GLU A 78 -7.89 -11.40 -5.31
N ALA A 79 -8.81 -11.91 -4.48
CA ALA A 79 -10.25 -11.73 -4.67
C ALA A 79 -11.04 -11.63 -3.35
N MET A 80 -12.21 -11.01 -3.43
CA MET A 80 -13.23 -11.04 -2.39
C MET A 80 -14.43 -11.86 -2.89
N LEU A 81 -14.90 -12.80 -2.06
CA LEU A 81 -15.94 -13.75 -2.41
C LEU A 81 -17.17 -13.55 -1.52
N VAL A 82 -18.36 -13.61 -2.11
CA VAL A 82 -19.62 -13.77 -1.38
C VAL A 82 -20.07 -15.22 -1.47
N ILE A 83 -20.28 -15.83 -0.33
CA ILE A 83 -20.72 -17.22 -0.19
C ILE A 83 -22.11 -17.21 0.45
N SER A 84 -23.07 -17.92 -0.16
CA SER A 84 -24.42 -18.06 0.37
C SER A 84 -24.45 -18.90 1.66
N GLY A 85 -25.58 -18.87 2.37
CA GLY A 85 -25.81 -19.75 3.53
C GLY A 85 -25.69 -21.25 3.20
N GLU A 86 -25.91 -21.63 1.94
CA GLU A 86 -25.73 -23.00 1.41
C GLU A 86 -24.27 -23.36 1.09
N GLY A 87 -23.33 -22.41 1.23
CA GLY A 87 -21.92 -22.62 0.91
C GLY A 87 -21.56 -22.42 -0.57
N LYS A 88 -22.49 -21.96 -1.42
CA LYS A 88 -22.23 -21.67 -2.84
C LYS A 88 -21.62 -20.28 -3.01
N ILE A 89 -20.58 -20.16 -3.84
CA ILE A 89 -20.02 -18.86 -4.23
C ILE A 89 -21.05 -18.16 -5.14
N LYS A 90 -21.59 -17.03 -4.67
CA LYS A 90 -22.55 -16.20 -5.42
C LYS A 90 -21.86 -15.13 -6.27
N SER A 91 -20.75 -14.58 -5.79
CA SER A 91 -20.03 -13.50 -6.45
C SER A 91 -18.54 -13.54 -6.09
N GLU A 92 -17.71 -13.14 -7.05
CA GLU A 92 -16.27 -13.01 -6.93
C GLU A 92 -15.82 -11.70 -7.55
N VAL A 93 -15.06 -10.91 -6.81
CA VAL A 93 -14.49 -9.63 -7.27
C VAL A 93 -12.98 -9.64 -7.09
N LEU A 94 -12.25 -9.46 -8.19
CA LEU A 94 -10.79 -9.33 -8.19
C LEU A 94 -10.36 -7.99 -7.56
N LEU A 95 -9.33 -8.03 -6.72
CA LEU A 95 -8.88 -6.91 -5.88
C LEU A 95 -7.63 -6.19 -6.40
N GLN A 96 -6.99 -6.66 -7.48
CA GLN A 96 -5.69 -6.14 -7.95
C GLN A 96 -5.69 -4.63 -8.23
N ASP A 97 -6.80 -4.11 -8.76
CA ASP A 97 -6.97 -2.69 -9.13
C ASP A 97 -8.06 -1.97 -8.31
N LYS A 98 -8.44 -2.54 -7.16
CA LYS A 98 -9.49 -1.99 -6.31
C LYS A 98 -8.88 -1.38 -5.04
N CYS A 99 -9.29 -0.16 -4.72
CA CYS A 99 -8.91 0.52 -3.49
C CYS A 99 -10.08 0.69 -2.52
N SER A 100 -11.32 0.62 -3.02
CA SER A 100 -12.53 0.69 -2.24
C SER A 100 -13.62 -0.18 -2.88
N LEU A 101 -14.46 -0.79 -2.04
CA LEU A 101 -15.59 -1.62 -2.42
C LEU A 101 -16.72 -1.41 -1.42
N MET A 102 -17.96 -1.42 -1.90
CA MET A 102 -19.15 -1.37 -1.05
C MET A 102 -19.76 -2.75 -0.93
N ILE A 103 -20.21 -3.09 0.28
CA ILE A 103 -20.97 -4.32 0.52
C ILE A 103 -22.42 -3.92 0.70
N THR A 104 -23.27 -4.35 -0.22
CA THR A 104 -24.70 -4.03 -0.21
C THR A 104 -25.52 -5.31 -0.13
N GLY A 105 -26.82 -5.19 0.12
CA GLY A 105 -27.72 -6.34 0.07
C GLY A 105 -29.16 -5.95 -0.24
N LYS A 106 -29.94 -6.93 -0.69
CA LYS A 106 -31.40 -6.79 -0.83
C LYS A 106 -32.03 -6.73 0.55
N LYS A 107 -33.03 -5.87 0.75
CA LYS A 107 -33.77 -5.68 2.02
C LYS A 107 -34.31 -6.96 2.67
N ASP A 108 -34.42 -8.09 1.96
CA ASP A 108 -34.82 -9.39 2.50
C ASP A 108 -33.68 -10.14 3.23
N GLY A 109 -32.41 -9.73 3.05
CA GLY A 109 -31.23 -10.33 3.67
C GLY A 109 -30.75 -11.64 3.04
N ARG A 110 -31.29 -12.02 1.89
CA ARG A 110 -30.95 -13.29 1.21
C ARG A 110 -29.82 -13.14 0.20
N GLU A 111 -29.55 -11.92 -0.22
CA GLU A 111 -28.55 -11.59 -1.21
C GLU A 111 -27.69 -10.43 -0.75
N VAL A 112 -26.39 -10.62 -0.91
CA VAL A 112 -25.33 -9.67 -0.61
C VAL A 112 -24.49 -9.52 -1.88
N PHE A 113 -24.11 -8.28 -2.19
CA PHE A 113 -23.35 -7.92 -3.37
C PHE A 113 -22.08 -7.17 -2.97
N ILE A 114 -21.06 -7.29 -3.83
CA ILE A 114 -19.85 -6.48 -3.76
C ILE A 114 -19.93 -5.52 -4.95
N GLU A 115 -19.95 -4.24 -4.65
CA GLU A 115 -20.08 -3.16 -5.63
C GLU A 115 -18.84 -2.27 -5.61
N GLY A 116 -18.63 -1.54 -6.70
CA GLY A 116 -17.65 -0.45 -6.73
C GLY A 116 -18.08 0.70 -5.83
N ASP A 117 -17.17 1.66 -5.65
CA ASP A 117 -17.46 2.91 -4.95
C ASP A 117 -18.51 3.72 -5.71
N GLY A 118 -19.45 4.35 -4.99
CA GLY A 118 -20.57 5.10 -5.57
C GLY A 118 -21.83 5.13 -4.70
N ASP A 119 -22.96 5.47 -5.30
CA ASP A 119 -24.25 5.49 -4.61
C ASP A 119 -24.83 4.07 -4.50
N VAL A 120 -25.47 3.80 -3.36
CA VAL A 120 -26.18 2.54 -3.15
C VAL A 120 -27.32 2.43 -4.15
N SER A 121 -27.33 1.34 -4.91
CA SER A 121 -28.40 1.07 -5.88
C SER A 121 -29.78 1.07 -5.21
N GLU A 122 -30.79 1.57 -5.91
CA GLU A 122 -32.14 1.72 -5.38
C GLU A 122 -32.69 0.37 -4.85
N GLY A 123 -33.28 0.40 -3.65
CA GLY A 123 -33.81 -0.81 -2.99
C GLY A 123 -32.76 -1.69 -2.31
N ARG A 124 -31.46 -1.37 -2.39
CA ARG A 124 -30.41 -2.04 -1.59
C ARG A 124 -30.15 -1.30 -0.29
N TYR A 125 -29.65 -2.02 0.72
CA TYR A 125 -29.06 -1.40 1.89
C TYR A 125 -27.54 -1.59 1.89
N LEU A 126 -26.84 -0.67 2.53
CA LEU A 126 -25.40 -0.71 2.71
C LEU A 126 -25.07 -1.43 4.02
N TYR A 127 -24.26 -2.49 3.96
CA TYR A 127 -23.67 -3.11 5.15
C TYR A 127 -22.44 -2.36 5.63
N GLY A 128 -21.64 -1.87 4.69
CA GLY A 128 -20.37 -1.24 5.00
C GLY A 128 -19.47 -1.09 3.79
N ILE A 129 -18.30 -0.52 4.04
CA ILE A 129 -17.31 -0.19 3.02
C ILE A 129 -16.01 -0.91 3.36
N CYS A 130 -15.41 -1.51 2.34
CA CYS A 130 -14.08 -2.11 2.37
C CYS A 130 -13.09 -1.14 1.74
N ASN A 131 -12.06 -0.73 2.47
CA ASN A 131 -11.03 0.18 1.98
C ASN A 131 -9.63 -0.43 2.10
N LEU A 132 -8.82 -0.29 1.05
CA LEU A 132 -7.41 -0.67 1.04
C LEU A 132 -6.55 0.51 1.50
N VAL A 133 -5.96 0.39 2.68
CA VAL A 133 -5.08 1.41 3.26
C VAL A 133 -3.72 0.80 3.55
N CYS A 134 -2.66 1.34 2.92
CA CYS A 134 -1.28 0.91 3.13
C CYS A 134 -1.03 -0.60 2.99
N GLY A 135 -1.70 -1.27 2.05
CA GLY A 135 -1.56 -2.71 1.79
C GLY A 135 -2.33 -3.59 2.78
N SER A 136 -3.33 -3.05 3.47
CA SER A 136 -4.26 -3.82 4.30
C SER A 136 -5.69 -3.39 4.02
N TRP A 137 -6.59 -4.36 3.92
CA TRP A 137 -8.02 -4.10 3.79
C TRP A 137 -8.65 -3.88 5.16
N TYR A 138 -9.56 -2.92 5.22
CA TYR A 138 -10.34 -2.60 6.40
C TYR A 138 -11.81 -2.60 6.03
N PHE A 139 -12.66 -3.17 6.87
CA PHE A 139 -14.11 -3.09 6.73
C PHE A 139 -14.69 -2.19 7.81
N GLU A 140 -15.55 -1.28 7.41
CA GLU A 140 -16.27 -0.38 8.29
C GLU A 140 -17.78 -0.58 8.11
N ALA A 141 -18.48 -0.91 9.20
CA ALA A 141 -19.92 -1.12 9.16
C ALA A 141 -20.66 0.22 9.03
N ALA A 142 -21.60 0.30 8.08
CA ALA A 142 -22.34 1.52 7.80
C ALA A 142 -23.32 1.89 8.94
N PRO A 143 -23.52 3.19 9.23
CA PRO A 143 -24.50 3.63 10.21
C PRO A 143 -25.93 3.29 9.75
N GLY A 144 -26.80 2.97 10.71
CA GLY A 144 -28.20 2.59 10.44
C GLY A 144 -28.42 1.23 9.75
N SER A 145 -27.35 0.48 9.46
CA SER A 145 -27.41 -0.79 8.72
C SER A 145 -27.81 -2.02 9.56
N ARG A 146 -28.08 -3.12 8.85
CA ARG A 146 -28.16 -4.47 9.43
C ARG A 146 -26.81 -4.85 10.06
N PRO A 147 -26.82 -5.60 11.17
CA PRO A 147 -25.58 -5.96 11.86
C PRO A 147 -24.67 -6.79 10.95
N VAL A 148 -23.38 -6.42 10.93
CA VAL A 148 -22.31 -7.21 10.33
C VAL A 148 -21.54 -7.90 11.45
N GLY A 149 -21.29 -9.20 11.29
CA GLY A 149 -20.42 -9.98 12.15
C GLY A 149 -19.03 -10.13 11.56
N LEU A 150 -18.01 -10.21 12.41
CA LEU A 150 -16.65 -10.59 12.03
C LEU A 150 -16.22 -11.77 12.90
N LYS A 151 -15.86 -12.87 12.25
CA LYS A 151 -15.14 -13.98 12.88
C LYS A 151 -13.68 -13.88 12.50
N THR A 152 -12.81 -13.78 13.49
CA THR A 152 -11.37 -13.82 13.25
C THR A 152 -10.90 -15.26 13.09
N GLY A 153 -9.89 -15.50 12.26
CA GLY A 153 -9.38 -16.86 12.03
C GLY A 153 -8.89 -17.60 13.29
N THR A 154 -8.52 -16.84 14.34
CA THR A 154 -7.98 -17.37 15.60
C THR A 154 -9.05 -17.77 16.60
N GLU A 155 -10.30 -17.35 16.41
CA GLU A 155 -11.35 -17.50 17.40
C GLU A 155 -12.62 -18.10 16.81
N ASN A 156 -13.36 -18.85 17.62
CA ASN A 156 -14.65 -19.42 17.22
C ASN A 156 -15.85 -18.52 17.54
N VAL A 157 -15.60 -17.23 17.78
CA VAL A 157 -16.61 -16.24 18.15
C VAL A 157 -16.86 -15.29 16.99
N VAL A 158 -18.12 -14.94 16.76
CA VAL A 158 -18.52 -13.89 15.80
C VAL A 158 -18.80 -12.61 16.58
N TYR A 159 -18.00 -11.57 16.33
CA TYR A 159 -18.19 -10.26 16.96
C TYR A 159 -19.08 -9.38 16.09
N ARG A 160 -20.09 -8.76 16.70
CA ARG A 160 -20.84 -7.70 16.02
C ARG A 160 -19.95 -6.47 15.86
N LEU A 161 -19.77 -6.01 14.63
CA LEU A 161 -18.98 -4.82 14.34
C LEU A 161 -19.69 -3.56 14.84
N LYS A 162 -18.89 -2.67 15.45
CA LYS A 162 -19.36 -1.33 15.79
C LYS A 162 -19.31 -0.46 14.53
N LYS A 163 -20.28 0.45 14.43
CA LYS A 163 -20.37 1.43 13.35
C LYS A 163 -19.17 2.37 13.42
N GLU A 164 -18.73 2.87 12.26
CA GLU A 164 -17.68 3.90 12.14
C GLU A 164 -16.30 3.49 12.71
N ILE A 165 -16.08 2.19 12.92
CA ILE A 165 -14.78 1.65 13.33
C ILE A 165 -14.25 0.78 12.18
N PRO A 166 -13.04 1.08 11.64
CA PRO A 166 -12.43 0.27 10.61
C PRO A 166 -11.77 -0.97 11.22
N TYR A 167 -12.26 -2.15 10.85
CA TYR A 167 -11.71 -3.44 11.28
C TYR A 167 -10.79 -4.00 10.20
N ARG A 168 -9.53 -4.23 10.54
CA ARG A 168 -8.55 -4.82 9.62
C ARG A 168 -8.94 -6.26 9.29
N LEU A 169 -8.97 -6.59 8.00
CA LEU A 169 -9.27 -7.93 7.52
C LEU A 169 -7.99 -8.76 7.31
N LEU A 170 -8.01 -9.97 7.85
CA LEU A 170 -6.96 -10.97 7.73
C LEU A 170 -7.40 -12.14 6.83
N PRO A 171 -6.47 -12.98 6.33
CA PRO A 171 -6.78 -14.02 5.34
C PRO A 171 -7.77 -15.10 5.78
N GLN A 172 -7.92 -15.30 7.09
CA GLN A 172 -8.81 -16.32 7.65
C GLN A 172 -10.09 -15.71 8.24
N ASP A 173 -10.24 -14.40 8.12
CA ASP A 173 -11.40 -13.71 8.66
C ASP A 173 -12.62 -13.93 7.77
N VAL A 174 -13.78 -14.04 8.42
CA VAL A 174 -15.06 -14.19 7.75
C VAL A 174 -15.97 -13.08 8.23
N LEU A 175 -16.41 -12.25 7.29
CA LEU A 175 -17.47 -11.28 7.51
C LEU A 175 -18.83 -11.97 7.31
N TYR A 176 -19.76 -11.72 8.22
CA TYR A 176 -21.11 -12.26 8.19
C TYR A 176 -22.08 -11.12 7.93
N ALA A 177 -22.81 -11.21 6.83
CA ALA A 177 -23.77 -10.24 6.37
C ALA A 177 -25.09 -10.98 6.11
N ASP A 178 -26.01 -10.89 7.09
CA ASP A 178 -27.21 -11.73 7.19
C ASP A 178 -26.90 -13.23 6.99
N THR A 179 -27.40 -13.83 5.92
CA THR A 179 -27.24 -15.25 5.59
C THR A 179 -25.99 -15.54 4.77
N CYS A 180 -25.26 -14.51 4.35
CA CYS A 180 -24.09 -14.64 3.50
C CYS A 180 -22.79 -14.45 4.30
N LYS A 181 -21.74 -15.11 3.82
CA LYS A 181 -20.38 -14.97 4.30
C LYS A 181 -19.56 -14.26 3.25
N ILE A 182 -18.67 -13.36 3.67
CA ILE A 182 -17.74 -12.68 2.80
C ILE A 182 -16.33 -13.04 3.26
N VAL A 183 -15.50 -13.48 2.33
CA VAL A 183 -14.14 -13.96 2.61
C VAL A 183 -13.14 -13.37 1.62
N MET A 184 -11.90 -13.24 2.06
CA MET A 184 -10.78 -12.81 1.22
C MET A 184 -9.98 -14.03 0.76
N ARG A 185 -9.78 -14.17 -0.55
CA ARG A 185 -8.91 -15.19 -1.14
C ARG A 185 -7.54 -14.60 -1.44
N ARG A 186 -6.48 -15.32 -1.10
CA ARG A 186 -5.10 -14.96 -1.46
C ARG A 186 -4.74 -15.41 -2.86
#